data_AF-A0A8H6YTB9-F1
#
_entry.id   AF-A0A8H6YTB9-F1
#
_cell.length_a   1.000
_cell.length_b   1.000
_cell.length_c   1.000
_cell.angle_alpha   90.00
_cell.angle_beta   90.00
_cell.angle_gamma   90.00
#
_symmetry.space_group_name_H-M   'P 1'
#
loop_
_entity.id
_entity.type
_entity.pdbx_description
1 polymer ?
#
loop_
_entity_poly.entity_id
_entity_poly.type
_entity_poly.pdbx_seq_one_letter_code
_entity_poly.pdbx_strand_id
1 'polypeptide(L)'
;MTTASKPFDPNTAQNAIEIEKQFAVKAVEQAQTYWNLIEKVPPRELKLTKLDDEIYEHTLKTFPELAENDHAKLIKLDEDSMKSPEGKERWRAFIESLPSLLSPLRVLHNPSPPLHRPLPPLPPSPLLAYASVTIHFAPPFRYKKKITDYNFGSLIRTDARQEYGENNTIFVTRIQFYAIEIARNRLGLNDAAHELAKAEAAKERAQKEKEAKEAAAAAKKSKK
;
A
#
# COMPACT_ATOMS: atom_id res chain seq x y z
N MET A 1 16.33 -42.86 16.31
CA MET A 1 15.56 -42.88 15.05
C MET A 1 15.64 -41.48 14.46
N THR A 2 16.41 -41.33 13.38
CA THR A 2 16.69 -40.04 12.75
C THR A 2 15.58 -39.73 11.75
N THR A 3 14.68 -38.79 12.07
CA THR A 3 13.64 -38.33 11.14
C THR A 3 14.28 -37.41 10.10
N ALA A 4 14.46 -37.93 8.89
CA ALA A 4 14.90 -37.13 7.74
C ALA A 4 13.81 -36.12 7.38
N SER A 5 14.10 -34.83 7.58
CA SER A 5 13.30 -33.71 7.07
C SER A 5 13.26 -33.77 5.54
N LYS A 6 12.08 -34.03 4.96
CA LYS A 6 11.90 -33.93 3.51
C LYS A 6 12.10 -32.47 3.06
N PRO A 7 12.77 -32.22 1.93
CA PRO A 7 12.90 -30.88 1.37
C PRO A 7 11.51 -30.33 0.96
N PHE A 8 11.25 -29.08 1.33
CA PHE A 8 10.00 -28.37 1.05
C PHE A 8 9.91 -28.04 -0.44
N ASP A 9 8.87 -28.55 -1.12
CA ASP A 9 8.59 -28.25 -2.53
C ASP A 9 7.50 -27.15 -2.62
N PRO A 10 7.86 -25.93 -3.05
CA PRO A 10 6.95 -24.79 -3.06
C PRO A 10 5.79 -24.92 -4.06
N ASN A 11 5.87 -25.83 -5.04
CA ASN A 11 4.84 -26.00 -6.07
C ASN A 11 3.79 -27.06 -5.70
N THR A 12 4.01 -27.85 -4.65
CA THR A 12 3.09 -28.89 -4.14
C THR A 12 2.69 -28.66 -2.68
N ALA A 13 2.96 -27.47 -2.13
CA ALA A 13 2.53 -27.07 -0.79
C ALA A 13 1.00 -26.92 -0.73
N GLN A 14 0.32 -28.06 -0.59
CA GLN A 14 -1.12 -28.19 -0.43
C GLN A 14 -1.55 -27.48 0.86
N ASN A 15 -2.38 -26.43 0.73
CA ASN A 15 -3.29 -25.88 1.75
C ASN A 15 -2.92 -26.20 3.22
N ALA A 16 -1.82 -25.66 3.71
CA ALA A 16 -1.52 -25.77 5.12
C ALA A 16 -2.25 -24.61 5.82
N ILE A 17 -3.31 -24.92 6.55
CA ILE A 17 -3.96 -24.02 7.53
C ILE A 17 -2.89 -23.39 8.45
N GLU A 18 -1.79 -24.10 8.70
CA GLU A 18 -0.64 -23.61 9.45
C GLU A 18 0.11 -22.47 8.74
N ILE A 19 0.22 -22.49 7.42
CA ILE A 19 0.76 -21.39 6.62
C ILE A 19 -0.16 -20.16 6.72
N GLU A 20 -1.47 -20.33 6.58
CA GLU A 20 -2.45 -19.24 6.74
C GLU A 20 -2.43 -18.63 8.14
N LYS A 21 -2.31 -19.46 9.18
CA LYS A 21 -2.13 -19.00 10.57
C LYS A 21 -0.85 -18.19 10.73
N GLN A 22 0.27 -18.64 10.17
CA GLN A 22 1.54 -17.90 10.23
C GLN A 22 1.46 -16.56 9.48
N PHE A 23 0.75 -16.51 8.35
CA PHE A 23 0.47 -15.27 7.64
C PHE A 23 -0.37 -14.31 8.50
N ALA A 24 -1.42 -14.82 9.15
CA ALA A 24 -2.26 -14.02 10.03
C ALA A 24 -1.48 -13.46 11.23
N VAL A 25 -0.67 -14.29 11.89
CA VAL A 25 0.18 -13.87 13.03
C VAL A 25 1.11 -12.74 12.61
N LYS A 26 1.85 -12.90 11.51
CA LYS A 26 2.77 -11.86 11.02
C LYS A 26 2.06 -10.58 10.59
N ALA A 27 0.85 -10.69 10.04
CA ALA A 27 0.07 -9.52 9.66
C ALA A 27 -0.43 -8.75 10.89
N VAL A 28 -0.84 -9.45 11.95
CA VAL A 28 -1.21 -8.86 13.25
C VAL A 28 0.00 -8.22 13.94
N GLU A 29 1.14 -8.91 13.99
CA GLU A 29 2.39 -8.37 14.54
C GLU A 29 2.82 -7.09 13.82
N GLN A 30 2.69 -7.06 12.48
CA GLN A 30 2.99 -5.87 11.69
C GLN A 30 2.05 -4.72 12.00
N ALA A 31 0.73 -4.98 12.14
CA ALA A 31 -0.25 -3.97 12.51
C ALA A 31 0.01 -3.37 13.90
N GLN A 32 0.31 -4.22 14.89
CA GLN A 32 0.68 -3.80 16.24
C GLN A 32 1.98 -2.99 16.23
N THR A 33 2.99 -3.44 15.50
CA THR A 33 4.25 -2.72 15.35
C THR A 33 4.01 -1.34 14.74
N TYR A 34 3.19 -1.26 13.69
CA TYR A 34 2.83 0.00 13.08
C TYR A 34 2.05 0.92 14.02
N TRP A 35 1.09 0.39 14.78
CA TRP A 35 0.33 1.14 15.78
C TRP A 35 1.26 1.75 16.86
N ASN A 36 2.23 0.96 17.33
CA ASN A 36 3.24 1.43 18.29
C ASN A 36 4.20 2.48 17.69
N LEU A 37 4.46 2.42 16.37
CA LEU A 37 5.28 3.42 15.69
C LEU A 37 4.53 4.74 15.59
N ILE A 38 3.28 4.71 15.15
CA ILE A 38 2.46 5.93 15.10
C ILE A 38 2.18 6.45 16.49
N GLU A 39 2.06 5.66 17.55
CA GLU A 39 1.95 6.17 18.93
C GLU A 39 3.13 7.11 19.28
N LYS A 40 4.35 6.67 18.94
CA LYS A 40 5.60 7.30 19.41
C LYS A 40 6.12 8.40 18.51
N VAL A 41 5.85 8.29 17.20
CA VAL A 41 6.40 9.18 16.18
C VAL A 41 5.25 9.82 15.42
N PRO A 42 5.26 11.15 15.22
CA PRO A 42 4.27 11.82 14.38
C PRO A 42 4.20 11.17 12.98
N PRO A 43 2.99 10.87 12.45
CA PRO A 43 2.85 10.14 11.18
C PRO A 43 3.61 10.77 10.01
N ARG A 44 3.66 12.11 9.93
CA ARG A 44 4.35 12.87 8.88
C ARG A 44 5.87 12.69 8.87
N GLU A 45 6.45 12.34 10.01
CA GLU A 45 7.90 12.12 10.16
C GLU A 45 8.27 10.64 10.00
N LEU A 46 7.28 9.74 9.98
CA LEU A 46 7.50 8.31 9.92
C LEU A 46 7.87 7.86 8.50
N LYS A 47 9.08 7.29 8.36
CA LYS A 47 9.51 6.61 7.12
C LYS A 47 9.31 5.11 7.23
N LEU A 48 8.45 4.56 6.38
CA LEU A 48 8.14 3.13 6.35
C LEU A 48 9.14 2.33 5.53
N THR A 49 9.69 2.94 4.48
CA THR A 49 10.68 2.36 3.60
C THR A 49 11.70 3.40 3.15
N LYS A 50 12.79 2.93 2.52
CA LYS A 50 13.78 3.83 1.87
C LYS A 50 13.25 4.46 0.58
N LEU A 51 12.09 4.00 0.09
CA LEU A 51 11.53 4.34 -1.21
C LEU A 51 10.22 5.12 -1.06
N ASP A 52 9.96 5.71 0.12
CA ASP A 52 8.67 6.33 0.40
C ASP A 52 8.30 7.43 -0.60
N ASP A 53 9.27 8.23 -1.03
CA ASP A 53 9.09 9.24 -2.08
C ASP A 53 8.67 8.61 -3.41
N GLU A 54 9.39 7.57 -3.86
CA GLU A 54 9.10 6.86 -5.11
C GLU A 54 7.72 6.17 -5.07
N ILE A 55 7.38 5.54 -3.94
CA ILE A 55 6.10 4.84 -3.75
C ILE A 55 4.97 5.86 -3.76
N TYR A 56 5.08 6.94 -2.99
CA TYR A 56 4.06 7.98 -2.90
C TYR A 56 3.75 8.61 -4.26
N GLU A 57 4.79 9.03 -4.99
CA GLU A 57 4.61 9.61 -6.32
C GLU A 57 3.96 8.63 -7.29
N HIS A 58 4.39 7.37 -7.29
CA HIS A 58 3.82 6.37 -8.17
C HIS A 58 2.36 6.05 -7.80
N THR A 59 2.02 6.03 -6.50
CA THR A 59 0.64 5.82 -6.05
C THR A 59 -0.27 6.95 -6.54
N LEU A 60 0.13 8.21 -6.41
CA LEU A 60 -0.68 9.33 -6.89
C LEU A 60 -0.78 9.40 -8.42
N LYS A 61 0.29 8.99 -9.14
CA LYS A 61 0.28 8.91 -10.61
C LYS A 61 -0.62 7.78 -11.12
N THR A 62 -0.60 6.62 -10.47
CA THR A 62 -1.34 5.43 -10.89
C THR A 62 -2.80 5.46 -10.45
N PHE A 63 -3.07 6.10 -9.32
CA PHE A 63 -4.42 6.22 -8.74
C PHE A 63 -4.74 7.69 -8.44
N PRO A 64 -4.93 8.54 -9.46
CA PRO A 64 -5.28 9.95 -9.27
C PRO A 64 -6.59 10.11 -8.48
N GLU A 65 -7.50 9.14 -8.52
CA GLU A 65 -8.73 9.13 -7.73
C GLU A 65 -8.50 9.09 -6.21
N LEU A 66 -7.31 8.71 -5.75
CA LEU A 66 -6.90 8.79 -4.34
C LEU A 66 -6.48 10.21 -3.95
N ALA A 67 -6.10 11.05 -4.92
CA ALA A 67 -5.78 12.45 -4.72
C ALA A 67 -7.03 13.35 -4.75
N GLU A 68 -8.07 12.93 -5.45
CA GLU A 68 -9.32 13.69 -5.62
C GLU A 68 -10.21 13.68 -4.36
N ASN A 69 -11.17 14.62 -4.30
CA ASN A 69 -12.20 14.72 -3.27
C ASN A 69 -11.65 14.72 -1.83
N ASP A 70 -10.68 15.59 -1.54
CA ASP A 70 -10.03 15.72 -0.23
C ASP A 70 -9.49 14.38 0.30
N HIS A 71 -9.00 13.53 -0.60
CA HIS A 71 -8.45 12.22 -0.26
C HIS A 71 -9.46 11.28 0.41
N ALA A 72 -10.76 11.44 0.16
CA ALA A 72 -11.82 10.64 0.79
C ALA A 72 -11.58 9.13 0.68
N LYS A 73 -11.08 8.67 -0.47
CA LYS A 73 -10.73 7.25 -0.72
C LYS A 73 -9.50 6.78 0.04
N LEU A 74 -8.58 7.68 0.40
CA LEU A 74 -7.47 7.36 1.31
C LEU A 74 -7.94 7.35 2.76
N ILE A 75 -8.88 8.21 3.13
CA ILE A 75 -9.41 8.24 4.49
C ILE A 75 -10.25 6.98 4.75
N LYS A 76 -11.25 6.71 3.91
CA LYS A 76 -12.11 5.53 4.00
C LYS A 76 -11.94 4.69 2.75
N LEU A 77 -11.22 3.57 2.89
CA LEU A 77 -11.00 2.61 1.83
C LEU A 77 -12.28 1.86 1.51
N ASP A 78 -12.55 1.75 0.21
CA ASP A 78 -13.60 0.90 -0.31
C ASP A 78 -13.03 -0.50 -0.61
N GLU A 79 -13.37 -1.47 0.23
CA GLU A 79 -12.89 -2.85 0.15
C GLU A 79 -13.27 -3.52 -1.18
N ASP A 80 -14.47 -3.23 -1.67
CA ASP A 80 -15.01 -3.80 -2.91
C ASP A 80 -14.16 -3.38 -4.12
N SER A 81 -13.79 -2.10 -4.20
CA SER A 81 -12.93 -1.60 -5.28
C SER A 81 -11.58 -2.32 -5.34
N MET A 82 -10.97 -2.66 -4.20
CA MET A 82 -9.67 -3.33 -4.14
C MET A 82 -9.75 -4.83 -4.44
N LYS A 83 -10.90 -5.46 -4.15
CA LYS A 83 -11.14 -6.89 -4.40
C LYS A 83 -11.75 -7.16 -5.77
N SER A 84 -12.27 -6.13 -6.44
CA SER A 84 -12.80 -6.18 -7.81
C SER A 84 -11.76 -6.71 -8.81
N PRO A 85 -12.20 -7.30 -9.94
CA PRO A 85 -11.29 -7.74 -11.00
C PRO A 85 -10.38 -6.62 -11.49
N GLU A 86 -10.95 -5.43 -11.71
CA GLU A 86 -10.24 -4.23 -12.17
C GLU A 86 -9.21 -3.74 -11.14
N GLY A 87 -9.58 -3.69 -9.86
CA GLY A 87 -8.69 -3.29 -8.78
C GLY A 87 -7.50 -4.24 -8.64
N LYS A 88 -7.74 -5.55 -8.71
CA LYS A 88 -6.68 -6.57 -8.68
C LYS A 88 -5.73 -6.42 -9.86
N GLU A 89 -6.23 -6.13 -11.06
CA GLU A 89 -5.40 -5.91 -12.24
C GLU A 89 -4.55 -4.63 -12.10
N ARG A 90 -5.14 -3.51 -11.65
CA ARG A 90 -4.41 -2.26 -11.40
C ARG A 90 -3.32 -2.42 -10.34
N TRP A 91 -3.61 -3.09 -9.23
CA TRP A 91 -2.62 -3.36 -8.19
C TRP A 91 -1.51 -4.30 -8.67
N ARG A 92 -1.82 -5.30 -9.51
CA ARG A 92 -0.77 -6.12 -10.15
C ARG A 92 0.11 -5.28 -11.08
N ALA A 93 -0.48 -4.42 -11.91
CA ALA A 93 0.25 -3.51 -12.77
C ALA A 93 1.16 -2.56 -11.96
N PHE A 94 0.67 -2.03 -10.82
CA PHE A 94 1.45 -1.22 -9.88
C PHE A 94 2.66 -1.96 -9.32
N ILE A 95 2.49 -3.24 -8.96
CA ILE A 95 3.53 -4.09 -8.37
C ILE A 95 4.60 -4.49 -9.39
N GLU A 96 4.17 -4.88 -10.60
CA GLU A 96 5.07 -5.34 -11.65
C GLU A 96 5.77 -4.16 -12.33
N SER A 97 5.11 -3.01 -12.42
CA SER A 97 5.48 -1.85 -13.24
C SER A 97 6.13 -2.30 -14.55
N LEU A 98 5.47 -3.23 -15.24
CA LEU A 98 5.73 -3.45 -16.66
C LEU A 98 5.28 -2.17 -17.37
N PRO A 99 6.12 -1.52 -18.20
CA PRO A 99 5.55 -0.63 -19.21
C PRO A 99 4.59 -1.51 -19.99
N SER A 100 3.30 -1.18 -19.98
CA SER A 100 2.28 -1.85 -20.78
C SER A 100 2.60 -1.59 -22.25
N LEU A 101 3.53 -2.36 -22.81
CA LEU A 101 3.82 -2.38 -24.23
C LEU A 101 2.72 -3.11 -25.01
N LEU A 102 1.55 -3.37 -24.40
CA LEU A 102 0.40 -4.01 -25.02
C LEU A 102 -0.90 -3.57 -24.31
N SER A 103 -1.28 -2.30 -24.45
CA SER A 103 -2.66 -2.06 -24.86
C SER A 103 -2.62 -1.97 -26.38
N PRO A 104 -3.48 -2.71 -27.12
CA PRO A 104 -3.45 -2.66 -28.57
C PRO A 104 -3.55 -1.21 -28.97
N LEU A 105 -2.73 -0.81 -29.96
CA LEU A 105 -2.96 0.42 -30.70
C LEU A 105 -4.47 0.62 -30.78
N ARG A 106 -5.00 1.68 -30.15
CA ARG A 106 -6.20 2.29 -30.69
C ARG A 106 -5.73 2.75 -32.06
N VAL A 107 -5.80 1.84 -33.02
CA VAL A 107 -5.91 2.13 -34.43
C VAL A 107 -7.11 3.06 -34.45
N LEU A 108 -6.85 4.36 -34.37
CA LEU A 108 -7.72 5.29 -35.02
C LEU A 108 -7.86 4.69 -36.40
N HIS A 109 -9.02 4.11 -36.68
CA HIS A 109 -9.50 3.96 -38.04
C HIS A 109 -9.29 5.34 -38.63
N ASN A 110 -8.19 5.50 -39.35
CA ASN A 110 -8.03 6.57 -40.29
C ASN A 110 -8.90 6.09 -41.45
N PRO A 111 -10.12 6.60 -41.66
CA PRO A 111 -10.79 6.32 -42.91
C PRO A 111 -9.87 6.89 -43.99
N SER A 112 -9.35 6.01 -44.84
CA SER A 112 -8.60 6.42 -46.02
C SER A 112 -9.38 7.54 -46.72
N PRO A 113 -8.79 8.73 -46.92
CA PRO A 113 -9.46 9.77 -47.68
C PRO A 113 -9.66 9.29 -49.11
N PRO A 114 -10.80 9.59 -49.75
CA PRO A 114 -11.05 9.16 -51.12
C PRO A 114 -9.97 9.70 -52.06
N LEU A 115 -9.34 8.80 -52.81
CA LEU A 115 -8.42 9.06 -53.90
C LEU A 115 -9.13 9.85 -55.01
N HIS A 116 -9.25 11.17 -54.88
CA HIS A 116 -9.35 12.10 -56.01
C HIS A 116 -9.31 13.55 -55.50
N ARG A 117 -8.09 14.05 -55.27
CA ARG A 117 -7.80 15.48 -55.42
C ARG A 117 -6.35 15.62 -55.88
N PRO A 118 -6.04 16.41 -56.92
CA PRO A 118 -4.66 16.65 -57.33
C PRO A 118 -3.90 17.35 -56.19
N LEU A 119 -2.71 16.82 -55.88
CA LEU A 119 -1.80 17.36 -54.87
C LEU A 119 -1.35 18.78 -55.28
N PRO A 120 -1.45 19.79 -54.40
CA PRO A 120 -0.77 21.06 -54.62
C PRO A 120 0.76 20.88 -54.52
N PRO A 121 1.56 21.69 -55.25
CA PRO A 121 3.01 21.58 -55.22
C PRO A 121 3.56 21.82 -53.82
N LEU A 122 4.44 20.91 -53.37
CA LEU A 122 5.13 21.01 -52.09
C LEU A 122 5.99 22.29 -52.04
N PRO A 123 5.95 23.08 -50.96
CA PRO A 123 6.92 24.16 -50.76
C PRO A 123 8.32 23.58 -50.47
N PRO A 124 9.40 24.26 -50.87
CA PRO A 124 10.76 23.84 -50.54
C PRO A 124 10.99 23.92 -49.03
N SER A 125 11.51 22.83 -48.49
CA SER A 125 11.75 22.56 -47.08
C SER A 125 12.57 23.66 -46.39
N PRO A 126 12.14 24.15 -45.21
CA PRO A 126 13.04 24.58 -44.17
C PRO A 126 13.19 23.43 -43.17
N LEU A 127 14.41 22.94 -43.03
CA LEU A 127 14.86 22.16 -41.88
C LEU A 127 14.45 22.90 -40.59
N LEU A 128 13.95 22.15 -39.60
CA LEU A 128 13.55 22.56 -38.23
C LEU A 128 12.03 22.60 -37.98
N ALA A 129 11.47 21.43 -37.66
CA ALA A 129 10.65 21.21 -36.46
C ALA A 129 10.21 19.74 -36.37
N TYR A 130 11.17 18.82 -36.26
CA TYR A 130 10.90 17.59 -35.52
C TYR A 130 10.72 18.03 -34.06
N ALA A 131 9.49 18.30 -33.65
CA ALA A 131 9.16 18.30 -32.24
C ALA A 131 9.41 16.86 -31.76
N SER A 132 10.61 16.61 -31.24
CA SER A 132 10.88 15.48 -30.39
C SER A 132 9.93 15.61 -29.21
N VAL A 133 8.76 14.97 -29.31
CA VAL A 133 7.94 14.66 -28.14
C VAL A 133 8.77 13.65 -27.38
N THR A 134 9.70 14.17 -26.58
CA THR A 134 10.39 13.40 -25.56
C THR A 134 9.31 13.10 -24.54
N ILE A 135 8.56 12.03 -24.77
CA ILE A 135 7.82 11.35 -23.72
C ILE A 135 8.90 10.97 -22.72
N HIS A 136 9.00 11.73 -21.63
CA HIS A 136 9.76 11.30 -20.47
C HIS A 136 9.10 10.02 -19.98
N PHE A 137 9.52 8.88 -20.53
CA PHE A 137 9.26 7.57 -19.97
C PHE A 137 9.92 7.58 -18.60
N ALA A 138 9.13 7.92 -17.57
CA ALA A 138 9.54 7.71 -16.20
C ALA A 138 9.98 6.24 -16.08
N PRO A 139 11.15 5.96 -15.49
CA PRO A 139 11.67 4.60 -15.43
C PRO A 139 10.66 3.69 -14.73
N PRO A 140 10.48 2.44 -15.19
CA PRO A 140 9.51 1.53 -14.58
C PRO A 140 9.86 1.29 -13.11
N PHE A 141 8.92 1.59 -12.21
CA PHE A 141 8.98 1.39 -10.76
C PHE A 141 8.99 -0.11 -10.41
N ARG A 142 10.12 -0.80 -10.55
CA ARG A 142 10.23 -2.24 -10.26
C ARG A 142 10.42 -2.50 -8.75
N TYR A 143 9.33 -2.67 -8.01
CA TYR A 143 9.38 -2.94 -6.57
C TYR A 143 9.84 -4.35 -6.19
N LYS A 144 9.63 -5.35 -7.06
CA LYS A 144 9.97 -6.77 -6.82
C LYS A 144 11.43 -7.03 -6.42
N LYS A 145 12.36 -6.15 -6.80
CA LYS A 145 13.79 -6.24 -6.44
C LYS A 145 14.24 -5.26 -5.37
N LYS A 146 13.40 -4.25 -5.06
CA LYS A 146 13.75 -3.17 -4.14
C LYS A 146 13.07 -3.31 -2.77
N ILE A 147 11.89 -3.93 -2.71
CA ILE A 147 11.11 -4.14 -1.49
C ILE A 147 11.10 -5.62 -1.18
N THR A 148 11.73 -5.97 -0.04
CA THR A 148 11.69 -7.33 0.50
C THR A 148 10.27 -7.69 0.89
N ASP A 149 9.83 -8.91 0.54
CA ASP A 149 8.51 -9.44 0.92
C ASP A 149 7.32 -8.56 0.47
N TYR A 150 7.41 -7.96 -0.72
CA TYR A 150 6.39 -7.03 -1.24
C TYR A 150 4.97 -7.63 -1.30
N ASN A 151 4.86 -8.94 -1.53
CA ASN A 151 3.61 -9.71 -1.64
C ASN A 151 3.16 -10.31 -0.30
N PHE A 152 3.88 -10.05 0.79
CA PHE A 152 3.53 -10.58 2.10
C PHE A 152 2.26 -9.92 2.63
N GLY A 153 1.46 -10.67 3.39
CA GLY A 153 0.22 -10.18 3.99
C GLY A 153 0.45 -9.06 5.00
N SER A 154 -0.40 -8.05 5.01
CA SER A 154 -0.40 -6.96 5.98
C SER A 154 -1.84 -6.53 6.25
N LEU A 155 -2.09 -6.00 7.45
CA LEU A 155 -3.40 -5.48 7.81
C LEU A 155 -3.38 -3.96 7.67
N ILE A 156 -4.39 -3.42 7.00
CA ILE A 156 -4.58 -1.98 6.86
C ILE A 156 -5.95 -1.58 7.40
N ARG A 157 -6.01 -0.37 7.97
CA ARG A 157 -7.25 0.20 8.47
C ARG A 157 -8.13 0.66 7.31
N THR A 158 -9.42 0.32 7.32
CA THR A 158 -10.35 0.80 6.29
C THR A 158 -10.60 2.29 6.47
N ASP A 159 -10.85 2.77 7.69
CA ASP A 159 -10.83 4.18 8.07
C ASP A 159 -9.49 4.55 8.74
N ALA A 160 -8.77 5.49 8.14
CA ALA A 160 -7.49 6.01 8.62
C ALA A 160 -7.59 6.67 10.01
N ARG A 161 -8.79 7.14 10.39
CA ARG A 161 -9.03 7.90 11.63
C ARG A 161 -9.30 7.03 12.84
N GLN A 162 -9.54 5.74 12.66
CA GLN A 162 -9.97 4.82 13.72
C GLN A 162 -8.84 3.84 14.09
N GLU A 163 -9.05 3.05 15.14
CA GLU A 163 -8.14 1.99 15.56
C GLU A 163 -8.25 0.74 14.68
N TYR A 164 -7.30 -0.19 14.82
CA TYR A 164 -7.46 -1.52 14.24
C TYR A 164 -8.58 -2.27 14.96
N GLY A 165 -9.65 -2.59 14.24
CA GLY A 165 -10.78 -3.36 14.76
C GLY A 165 -11.32 -4.34 13.73
N GLU A 166 -12.18 -5.27 14.16
CA GLU A 166 -12.79 -6.30 13.29
C GLU A 166 -13.46 -5.69 12.05
N ASN A 167 -14.18 -4.58 12.23
CA ASN A 167 -14.91 -3.90 11.16
C ASN A 167 -14.09 -2.81 10.45
N ASN A 168 -12.91 -2.47 11.00
CA ASN A 168 -12.05 -1.40 10.50
C ASN A 168 -10.72 -1.93 9.94
N THR A 169 -10.63 -3.21 9.60
CA THR A 169 -9.38 -3.84 9.18
C THR A 169 -9.60 -4.78 8.00
N ILE A 170 -8.77 -4.65 6.98
CA ILE A 170 -8.77 -5.57 5.84
C ILE A 170 -7.36 -6.10 5.58
N PHE A 171 -7.30 -7.28 4.96
CA PHE A 171 -6.06 -7.89 4.55
C PHE A 171 -5.63 -7.37 3.17
N VAL A 172 -4.40 -6.87 3.10
CA VAL A 172 -3.77 -6.36 1.87
C VAL A 172 -2.35 -6.91 1.76
N THR A 173 -1.74 -6.72 0.59
CA THR A 173 -0.30 -6.97 0.42
C THR A 173 0.53 -5.84 1.04
N ARG A 174 1.77 -6.14 1.45
CA ARG A 174 2.68 -5.17 2.07
C ARG A 174 2.93 -3.94 1.19
N ILE A 175 2.99 -4.12 -0.13
CA ILE A 175 3.13 -3.02 -1.08
C ILE A 175 1.88 -2.12 -1.15
N GLN A 176 0.68 -2.69 -1.07
CA GLN A 176 -0.57 -1.92 -0.94
C GLN A 176 -0.61 -1.15 0.39
N PHE A 177 -0.18 -1.80 1.48
CA PHE A 177 -0.03 -1.15 2.79
C PHE A 177 0.89 0.07 2.69
N TYR A 178 2.09 -0.08 2.10
CA TYR A 178 3.00 1.05 1.95
C TYR A 178 2.42 2.15 1.07
N ALA A 179 1.87 1.82 -0.10
CA ALA A 179 1.25 2.81 -1.00
C ALA A 179 0.22 3.70 -0.28
N ILE A 180 -0.68 3.08 0.48
CA ILE A 180 -1.78 3.78 1.14
C ILE A 180 -1.30 4.48 2.42
N GLU A 181 -0.57 3.81 3.30
CA GLU A 181 -0.14 4.40 4.58
C GLU A 181 0.90 5.50 4.41
N ILE A 182 1.80 5.40 3.43
CA ILE A 182 2.73 6.49 3.12
C ILE A 182 1.94 7.73 2.67
N ALA A 183 0.91 7.53 1.81
CA ALA A 183 0.06 8.64 1.39
C ALA A 183 -0.71 9.25 2.57
N ARG A 184 -1.32 8.42 3.43
CA ARG A 184 -2.02 8.87 4.64
C ARG A 184 -1.10 9.65 5.59
N ASN A 185 0.12 9.17 5.80
CA ASN A 185 1.12 9.81 6.65
C ASN A 185 1.53 11.18 6.11
N ARG A 186 1.87 11.27 4.82
CA ARG A 186 2.27 12.54 4.19
C ARG A 186 1.16 13.58 4.18
N LEU A 187 -0.07 13.13 3.96
CA LEU A 187 -1.24 14.01 3.89
C LEU A 187 -1.84 14.32 5.27
N GLY A 188 -1.27 13.78 6.37
CA GLY A 188 -1.78 13.99 7.73
C GLY A 188 -3.13 13.31 8.02
N LEU A 189 -3.55 12.36 7.19
CA LEU A 189 -4.82 11.64 7.37
C LEU A 189 -4.79 10.68 8.56
N ASN A 190 -3.58 10.34 9.02
CA ASN A 190 -3.34 9.50 10.20
C ASN A 190 -3.17 10.31 11.50
N ASP A 191 -3.29 11.64 11.47
CA ASP A 191 -3.11 12.50 12.65
C ASP A 191 -4.16 12.15 13.75
N ALA A 192 -5.39 11.78 13.36
CA ALA A 192 -6.40 11.33 14.31
C ALA A 192 -6.03 9.97 14.97
N ALA A 193 -5.52 9.02 14.18
CA ALA A 193 -5.07 7.73 14.72
C ALA A 193 -3.85 7.88 15.63
N HIS A 194 -2.97 8.85 15.37
CA HIS A 194 -1.84 9.19 16.24
C HIS A 194 -2.31 9.57 17.65
N GLU A 195 -3.29 10.47 17.73
CA GLU A 195 -3.83 10.93 19.01
C GLU A 195 -4.62 9.84 19.74
N LEU A 196 -5.35 9.00 19.00
CA LEU A 196 -5.99 7.81 19.57
C LEU A 196 -4.96 6.85 20.17
N ALA A 197 -3.91 6.50 19.40
CA ALA A 197 -2.86 5.59 19.86
C ALA A 197 -2.19 6.09 21.15
N LYS A 198 -1.89 7.39 21.24
CA LYS A 198 -1.37 8.01 22.47
C LYS A 198 -2.35 7.91 23.63
N ALA A 199 -3.62 8.23 23.39
CA ALA A 199 -4.65 8.22 24.43
C ALA A 199 -4.85 6.82 24.99
N GLU A 200 -4.85 5.80 24.13
CA GLU A 200 -4.96 4.39 24.54
C GLU A 200 -3.73 3.92 25.30
N ALA A 201 -2.53 4.21 24.81
CA ALA A 201 -1.30 3.88 25.51
C ALA A 201 -1.23 4.56 26.89
N ALA A 202 -1.71 5.79 27.03
CA ALA A 202 -1.80 6.49 28.32
C ALA A 202 -2.80 5.81 29.26
N LYS A 203 -3.99 5.43 28.77
CA LYS A 203 -5.01 4.70 29.55
C LYS A 203 -4.48 3.35 30.02
N GLU A 204 -3.83 2.59 29.13
CA GLU A 204 -3.26 1.28 29.44
C GLU A 204 -2.16 1.39 30.51
N ARG A 205 -1.26 2.38 30.41
CA ARG A 205 -0.22 2.63 31.43
C ARG A 205 -0.84 3.01 32.77
N ALA A 206 -1.85 3.87 32.79
CA ALA A 206 -2.55 4.25 34.01
C ALA A 206 -3.28 3.06 34.66
N GLN A 207 -3.90 2.20 33.85
CA GLN A 207 -4.55 0.98 34.34
C GLN A 207 -3.52 0.01 34.94
N LYS A 208 -2.42 -0.26 34.24
CA LYS A 208 -1.33 -1.11 34.76
C LYS A 208 -0.74 -0.57 36.06
N GLU A 209 -0.60 0.75 36.18
CA GLU A 209 -0.12 1.38 37.42
C GLU A 209 -1.12 1.21 38.57
N LYS A 210 -2.42 1.37 38.30
CA LYS A 210 -3.48 1.15 39.29
C LYS A 210 -3.51 -0.31 39.76
N GLU A 211 -3.50 -1.26 38.83
CA GLU A 211 -3.48 -2.69 39.11
C GLU A 211 -2.23 -3.09 39.91
N ALA A 212 -1.06 -2.55 39.55
CA ALA A 212 0.18 -2.79 40.29
C ALA A 212 0.11 -2.24 41.73
N LYS A 213 -0.47 -1.06 41.94
CA LYS A 213 -0.69 -0.47 43.28
C LYS A 213 -1.66 -1.31 44.11
N GLU A 214 -2.76 -1.77 43.52
CA GLU A 214 -3.75 -2.63 44.18
C GLU A 214 -3.15 -4.00 44.57
N ALA A 215 -2.39 -4.63 43.65
CA ALA A 215 -1.69 -5.88 43.91
C ALA A 215 -0.65 -5.73 45.04
N ALA A 216 0.13 -4.64 45.05
CA ALA A 216 1.09 -4.35 46.10
C ALA A 216 0.42 -4.10 47.46
N ALA A 217 -0.75 -3.45 47.49
CA ALA A 217 -1.52 -3.24 48.72
C ALA A 217 -2.13 -4.55 49.25
N ALA A 218 -2.64 -5.41 48.38
CA ALA A 218 -3.16 -6.73 48.74
C ALA A 218 -2.07 -7.64 49.33
N ALA A 219 -0.87 -7.64 48.74
CA ALA A 219 0.28 -8.40 49.23
C ALA A 219 0.78 -7.94 50.62
N LYS A 220 0.65 -6.64 50.93
CA LYS A 220 0.96 -6.09 52.27
C LYS A 220 -0.07 -6.47 53.33
N LYS A 221 -1.35 -6.57 52.95
CA LYS A 221 -2.44 -6.98 53.86
C LYS A 221 -2.42 -8.46 54.22
N SER A 222 -1.89 -9.32 53.35
CA SER A 222 -1.81 -10.77 53.55
C SER A 222 -0.58 -11.22 54.35
N LYS A 223 0.37 -10.31 54.61
CA LYS A 223 1.56 -10.53 55.47
C LYS A 223 1.40 -9.98 56.89
N LYS A 224 0.25 -9.38 57.21
CA LYS A 224 -0.10 -8.86 58.54
C LYS A 224 -1.21 -9.72 59.12
#